data_AF-A0A7I7YIB1-F1
#
_entry.id   AF-A0A7I7YIB1-F1
#
_cell.length_a   1.000
_cell.length_b   1.000
_cell.length_c   1.000
_cell.angle_alpha   90.00
_cell.angle_beta   90.00
_cell.angle_gamma   90.00
#
_symmetry.space_group_name_H-M   'P 1'
#
loop_
_entity.id
_entity.type
_entity.pdbx_description
1 polymer ?
#
loop_
_entity_poly.entity_id
_entity_poly.type
_entity_poly.pdbx_seq_one_letter_code
_entity_poly.pdbx_strand_id
1 'polypeptide(L)'
;MVGFGSWRAPRVRSRGFAWLTGLVVIPLLTAAIGYAAYDHPSSGAGPSTAAPSPTSSTKLAAPKLSLAPFSISRSGNNITLSGNLPDDSAKAELMKSLKGALGPAVNVVDQIKIDPSVTALDFSKAGPLFTDSASITDFNLTVNGDTVTLAGTAASADQKNSIDQEATHTWSNLNVVDRLVVNAPPPPPGAPPPPPPPANPCDNLQAAINAVTGGPVTFAADGVSLTPADDQMLSQVADKLKACPNAHSTINGYTDNTGTEGINIPLSSQRANMVADFLVAHGVARDHLVVHGLGSINPVASNDTPDGRAKNRRVEIVVG
;
A
#
# COMPACT_ATOMS: atom_id res chain seq x y z
N MET A 1 -57.95 12.36 31.99
CA MET A 1 -57.40 13.73 32.03
C MET A 1 -56.02 13.70 31.39
N VAL A 2 -55.82 14.59 30.42
CA VAL A 2 -54.56 15.05 29.79
C VAL A 2 -53.86 14.09 28.80
N GLY A 3 -53.96 14.45 27.51
CA GLY A 3 -53.18 13.90 26.41
C GLY A 3 -51.92 14.74 26.14
N PHE A 4 -50.95 14.15 25.43
CA PHE A 4 -49.75 14.83 24.97
C PHE A 4 -49.70 14.89 23.44
N GLY A 5 -49.62 16.13 22.95
CA GLY A 5 -49.60 16.51 21.56
C GLY A 5 -48.22 16.43 20.91
N SER A 6 -48.29 16.38 19.59
CA SER A 6 -47.25 16.22 18.58
C SER A 6 -46.25 17.38 18.52
N TRP A 7 -44.99 17.05 18.20
CA TRP A 7 -43.99 18.02 17.76
C TRP A 7 -43.69 17.86 16.27
N ARG A 8 -43.85 18.96 15.52
CA ARG A 8 -43.56 19.12 14.10
C ARG A 8 -42.13 19.64 13.91
N ALA A 9 -41.44 19.13 12.91
CA ALA A 9 -40.24 19.74 12.33
C ALA A 9 -40.59 20.97 11.47
N PRO A 10 -39.74 22.00 11.36
CA PRO A 10 -39.79 22.97 10.28
C PRO A 10 -38.82 22.65 9.14
N ARG A 11 -39.26 23.06 7.95
CA ARG A 11 -38.72 22.75 6.62
C ARG A 11 -37.57 23.66 6.20
N VAL A 12 -36.75 23.07 5.34
CA VAL A 12 -35.93 23.64 4.26
C VAL A 12 -36.47 24.95 3.67
N ARG A 13 -35.58 25.92 3.42
CA ARG A 13 -35.67 26.83 2.28
C ARG A 13 -34.28 27.10 1.68
N SER A 14 -34.25 26.91 0.36
CA SER A 14 -33.18 27.18 -0.59
C SER A 14 -32.97 28.68 -0.84
N ARG A 15 -31.84 29.03 -1.47
CA ARG A 15 -31.75 29.98 -2.62
C ARG A 15 -30.30 30.09 -3.14
N GLY A 16 -30.14 30.05 -4.47
CA GLY A 16 -29.23 31.00 -5.12
C GLY A 16 -28.13 30.50 -6.06
N PHE A 17 -28.49 29.73 -7.09
CA PHE A 17 -28.08 29.87 -8.51
C PHE A 17 -26.85 30.75 -8.90
N ALA A 18 -25.87 30.09 -9.54
CA ALA A 18 -25.42 30.25 -10.94
C ALA A 18 -24.41 31.33 -11.42
N TRP A 19 -23.80 30.94 -12.55
CA TRP A 19 -22.91 31.59 -13.53
C TRP A 19 -21.39 31.39 -13.27
N LEU A 20 -20.50 31.19 -14.25
CA LEU A 20 -20.56 30.93 -15.69
C LEU A 20 -19.17 30.45 -16.15
N THR A 21 -19.18 29.76 -17.28
CA THR A 21 -18.06 29.42 -18.16
C THR A 21 -17.17 30.60 -18.58
N GLY A 22 -15.89 30.34 -18.86
CA GLY A 22 -15.23 30.99 -20.00
C GLY A 22 -13.72 31.23 -19.92
N LEU A 23 -13.02 30.58 -20.85
CA LEU A 23 -11.92 31.08 -21.69
C LEU A 23 -10.45 30.78 -21.35
N VAL A 24 -9.92 29.98 -22.28
CA VAL A 24 -8.54 29.76 -22.74
C VAL A 24 -7.84 31.06 -23.14
N VAL A 25 -6.50 31.08 -23.08
CA VAL A 25 -5.51 31.57 -24.09
C VAL A 25 -4.28 32.24 -23.41
N ILE A 26 -3.11 31.65 -23.66
CA ILE A 26 -1.75 32.19 -23.44
C ILE A 26 -1.45 33.23 -24.55
N PRO A 27 -0.64 34.29 -24.30
CA PRO A 27 0.61 34.37 -25.07
C PRO A 27 1.84 34.99 -24.34
N LEU A 28 2.99 34.37 -24.63
CA LEU A 28 4.27 34.91 -25.10
C LEU A 28 5.00 36.11 -24.44
N LEU A 29 6.27 35.80 -24.09
CA LEU A 29 7.54 36.43 -24.49
C LEU A 29 7.84 37.91 -24.18
N THR A 30 8.94 38.14 -23.46
CA THR A 30 9.96 39.16 -23.82
C THR A 30 11.37 38.61 -23.56
N ALA A 31 12.29 39.05 -24.43
CA ALA A 31 13.63 38.52 -24.66
C ALA A 31 14.75 39.48 -24.17
N ALA A 32 16.00 39.04 -24.41
CA ALA A 32 17.28 39.76 -24.30
C ALA A 32 17.91 39.78 -22.88
N ILE A 33 19.21 39.53 -22.70
CA ILE A 33 20.38 40.09 -23.40
C ILE A 33 21.52 39.06 -23.48
N GLY A 34 22.22 39.03 -24.62
CA GLY A 34 23.48 38.30 -24.82
C GLY A 34 24.73 39.18 -24.73
N TYR A 35 25.90 38.56 -24.68
CA TYR A 35 27.26 39.04 -25.03
C TYR A 35 28.18 37.83 -24.69
N ALA A 36 29.25 37.44 -25.40
CA ALA A 36 30.03 38.05 -26.46
C ALA A 36 30.79 36.94 -27.23
N ALA A 37 31.14 37.26 -28.47
CA ALA A 37 31.93 36.48 -29.40
C ALA A 37 33.42 36.44 -29.06
N TYR A 38 34.12 35.40 -29.51
CA TYR A 38 35.45 35.52 -30.11
C TYR A 38 35.60 34.52 -31.26
N ASP A 39 35.78 35.07 -32.46
CA ASP A 39 36.10 34.40 -33.71
C ASP A 39 37.58 33.97 -33.75
N HIS A 40 37.85 32.77 -34.28
CA HIS A 40 39.10 32.45 -34.97
C HIS A 40 38.79 31.47 -36.14
N PRO A 41 39.11 31.81 -37.41
CA PRO A 41 38.92 30.92 -38.54
C PRO A 41 40.24 30.22 -38.93
N SER A 42 40.18 28.96 -39.40
CA SER A 42 40.64 28.56 -40.76
C SER A 42 40.66 27.03 -40.96
N SER A 43 39.89 26.62 -41.97
CA SER A 43 40.16 25.64 -43.04
C SER A 43 40.76 24.25 -42.73
N GLY A 44 40.00 23.19 -43.06
CA GLY A 44 40.54 21.85 -43.33
C GLY A 44 39.44 20.86 -43.73
N ALA A 45 39.30 20.61 -45.03
CA ALA A 45 38.38 19.64 -45.60
C ALA A 45 38.87 18.19 -45.42
N GLY A 46 37.96 17.27 -45.08
CA GLY A 46 38.16 15.82 -45.14
C GLY A 46 36.88 15.07 -44.78
N PRO A 47 36.40 14.10 -45.59
CA PRO A 47 35.22 13.30 -45.24
C PRO A 47 35.62 11.98 -44.56
N SER A 48 34.62 11.34 -43.94
CA SER A 48 34.63 9.96 -43.40
C SER A 48 35.15 9.79 -41.97
N THR A 49 34.24 9.59 -41.02
CA THR A 49 34.03 8.30 -40.33
C THR A 49 33.00 8.46 -39.21
N ALA A 50 32.07 7.50 -39.15
CA ALA A 50 31.11 7.35 -38.07
C ALA A 50 31.83 7.00 -36.76
N ALA A 51 31.40 7.60 -35.65
CA ALA A 51 31.71 7.16 -34.29
C ALA A 51 30.53 7.49 -33.35
N PRO A 52 30.32 6.68 -32.29
CA PRO A 52 29.01 6.35 -31.76
C PRO A 52 28.50 7.29 -30.67
N SER A 53 27.18 7.23 -30.45
CA SER A 53 26.44 7.84 -29.35
C SER A 53 27.07 7.57 -27.98
N PRO A 54 27.00 8.51 -27.02
CA PRO A 54 27.50 8.30 -25.67
C PRO A 54 26.73 7.17 -24.98
N THR A 55 27.47 6.17 -24.50
CA THR A 55 27.04 5.10 -23.61
C THR A 55 26.39 5.65 -22.36
N SER A 56 25.07 5.44 -22.23
CA SER A 56 24.40 5.45 -20.93
C SER A 56 24.94 4.31 -20.10
N SER A 57 25.71 4.64 -19.05
CA SER A 57 26.09 3.71 -18.00
C SER A 57 24.83 3.22 -17.27
N THR A 58 24.39 2.01 -17.61
CA THR A 58 23.35 1.27 -16.90
C THR A 58 23.81 0.99 -15.47
N LYS A 59 23.27 1.77 -14.51
CA LYS A 59 23.24 1.38 -13.11
C LYS A 59 22.33 0.16 -13.01
N LEU A 60 22.93 -1.00 -12.79
CA LEU A 60 22.26 -2.29 -12.59
C LEU A 60 21.23 -2.14 -11.45
N ALA A 61 19.95 -2.01 -11.79
CA ALA A 61 18.88 -2.16 -10.84
C ALA A 61 18.81 -3.63 -10.43
N ALA A 62 18.62 -3.92 -9.14
CA ALA A 62 18.31 -5.27 -8.68
C ALA A 62 17.11 -5.82 -9.49
N PRO A 63 17.12 -7.11 -9.90
CA PRO A 63 16.02 -7.65 -10.69
C PRO A 63 14.75 -7.63 -9.83
N LYS A 64 13.83 -6.73 -10.16
CA LYS A 64 12.44 -6.87 -9.71
C LYS A 64 11.94 -8.19 -10.29
N LEU A 65 11.44 -9.09 -9.45
CA LEU A 65 10.87 -10.35 -9.88
C LEU A 65 9.78 -10.04 -10.93
N SER A 66 10.04 -10.36 -12.19
CA SER A 66 9.18 -10.00 -13.32
C SER A 66 8.60 -11.27 -13.90
N LEU A 67 7.40 -11.64 -13.44
CA LEU A 67 6.71 -12.80 -13.97
C LEU A 67 6.12 -12.50 -15.35
N ALA A 68 6.06 -13.53 -16.17
CA ALA A 68 5.41 -13.50 -17.46
C ALA A 68 3.92 -13.16 -17.29
N PRO A 69 3.34 -12.37 -18.22
CA PRO A 69 1.90 -12.15 -18.21
C PRO A 69 1.17 -13.48 -18.41
N PHE A 70 0.24 -13.75 -17.50
CA PHE A 70 -0.54 -14.98 -17.50
C PHE A 70 -1.97 -14.68 -17.04
N SER A 71 -2.96 -15.34 -17.63
CA SER A 71 -4.36 -15.14 -17.28
C SER A 71 -5.12 -16.46 -17.27
N ILE A 72 -5.90 -16.66 -16.21
CA ILE A 72 -6.89 -17.71 -16.04
C ILE A 72 -8.24 -17.01 -15.95
N SER A 73 -9.12 -17.25 -16.92
CA SER A 73 -10.47 -16.68 -16.91
C SER A 73 -11.50 -17.79 -16.99
N ARG A 74 -12.47 -17.74 -16.10
CA ARG A 74 -13.63 -18.62 -16.10
C ARG A 74 -14.88 -17.84 -16.50
N SER A 75 -15.67 -18.46 -17.35
CA SER A 75 -17.02 -18.02 -17.70
C SER A 75 -17.93 -19.25 -17.72
N GLY A 76 -18.72 -19.41 -16.66
CA GLY A 76 -19.54 -20.60 -16.44
C GLY A 76 -18.69 -21.86 -16.29
N ASN A 77 -18.89 -22.80 -17.22
CA ASN A 77 -18.14 -24.06 -17.31
C ASN A 77 -16.96 -23.97 -18.27
N ASN A 78 -16.62 -22.81 -18.80
CA ASN A 78 -15.46 -22.65 -19.69
C ASN A 78 -14.34 -21.92 -18.96
N ILE A 79 -13.15 -22.49 -18.96
CA ILE A 79 -11.92 -21.89 -18.45
C ILE A 79 -11.00 -21.65 -19.63
N THR A 80 -10.53 -20.43 -19.78
CA THR A 80 -9.49 -20.07 -20.73
C THR A 80 -8.19 -19.79 -19.97
N LEU A 81 -7.12 -20.46 -20.39
CA LEU A 81 -5.78 -20.28 -19.85
C LEU A 81 -4.93 -19.67 -20.96
N SER A 82 -4.32 -18.51 -20.71
CA SER A 82 -3.57 -17.77 -21.72
C SER A 82 -2.31 -17.14 -21.12
N GLY A 83 -1.25 -17.09 -21.91
CA GLY A 83 0.05 -16.54 -21.49
C GLY A 83 1.20 -17.51 -21.74
N ASN A 84 2.33 -17.24 -21.10
CA ASN A 84 3.55 -18.00 -21.29
C ASN A 84 3.93 -18.78 -20.02
N LEU A 85 4.31 -20.05 -20.17
CA LEU A 85 4.90 -20.88 -19.11
C LEU A 85 6.30 -21.35 -19.53
N PRO A 86 7.23 -21.60 -18.59
CA PRO A 86 8.61 -21.96 -18.88
C PRO A 86 8.74 -23.33 -19.56
N ASP A 87 7.93 -24.29 -19.16
CA ASP A 87 8.02 -25.67 -19.62
C ASP A 87 6.69 -26.42 -19.50
N ASP A 88 6.64 -27.62 -20.09
CA ASP A 88 5.48 -28.51 -20.06
C ASP A 88 5.15 -29.04 -18.67
N SER A 89 6.12 -29.06 -17.74
CA SER A 89 5.90 -29.55 -16.36
C SER A 89 5.10 -28.53 -15.55
N ALA A 90 5.45 -27.24 -15.66
CA ALA A 90 4.69 -26.14 -15.07
C ALA A 90 3.25 -26.10 -15.60
N LYS A 91 3.09 -26.34 -16.91
CA LYS A 91 1.79 -26.48 -17.55
C LYS A 91 1.01 -27.67 -16.98
N ALA A 92 1.65 -28.82 -16.83
CA ALA A 92 1.01 -30.02 -16.30
C ALA A 92 0.53 -29.84 -14.84
N GLU A 93 1.34 -29.24 -13.97
CA GLU A 93 0.95 -28.97 -12.58
C GLU A 93 -0.21 -27.98 -12.49
N LEU A 94 -0.20 -26.91 -13.29
CA LEU A 94 -1.34 -25.99 -13.37
C LEU A 94 -2.63 -26.72 -13.77
N MET A 95 -2.56 -27.54 -14.83
CA MET A 95 -3.72 -28.29 -15.33
C MET A 95 -4.24 -29.28 -14.29
N LYS A 96 -3.33 -29.92 -13.55
CA LYS A 96 -3.66 -30.86 -12.48
C LYS A 96 -4.35 -30.16 -11.31
N SER A 97 -3.81 -29.04 -10.85
CA SER A 97 -4.43 -28.23 -9.78
C SER A 97 -5.81 -27.73 -10.18
N LEU A 98 -5.96 -27.20 -11.40
CA LEU A 98 -7.25 -26.72 -11.90
C LEU A 98 -8.29 -27.85 -12.04
N LYS A 99 -7.93 -28.97 -12.68
CA LYS A 99 -8.87 -30.10 -12.87
C LYS A 99 -9.22 -30.79 -11.55
N GLY A 100 -8.26 -30.89 -10.63
CA GLY A 100 -8.49 -31.43 -9.30
C GLY A 100 -9.49 -30.60 -8.50
N ALA A 101 -9.41 -29.27 -8.60
CA ALA A 101 -10.28 -28.36 -7.88
C ALA A 101 -11.67 -28.17 -8.51
N LEU A 102 -11.76 -28.13 -9.85
CA LEU A 102 -12.96 -27.68 -10.56
C LEU A 102 -13.84 -28.84 -11.06
N GLY A 103 -13.34 -30.08 -10.98
CA GLY A 103 -14.06 -31.28 -11.35
C GLY A 103 -14.16 -31.52 -12.87
N PRO A 104 -14.75 -32.64 -13.31
CA PRO A 104 -14.73 -33.09 -14.70
C PRO A 104 -15.68 -32.31 -15.64
N ALA A 105 -16.59 -31.49 -15.10
CA ALA A 105 -17.63 -30.80 -15.86
C ALA A 105 -17.16 -29.48 -16.51
N VAL A 106 -15.86 -29.18 -16.45
CA VAL A 106 -15.31 -27.89 -16.88
C VAL A 106 -14.49 -28.05 -18.15
N ASN A 107 -14.80 -27.24 -19.15
CA ASN A 107 -14.09 -27.19 -20.42
C ASN A 107 -12.88 -26.28 -20.25
N VAL A 108 -11.68 -26.81 -20.50
CA VAL A 108 -10.44 -26.03 -20.41
C VAL A 108 -9.94 -25.74 -21.82
N VAL A 109 -9.94 -24.47 -22.19
CA VAL A 109 -9.35 -23.92 -23.40
C VAL A 109 -7.92 -23.50 -23.07
N ASP A 110 -6.98 -24.26 -23.60
CA ASP A 110 -5.55 -24.06 -23.42
C ASP A 110 -4.98 -23.19 -24.56
N GLN A 111 -4.59 -21.96 -24.22
CA GLN A 111 -3.90 -21.01 -25.09
C GLN A 111 -2.51 -20.67 -24.54
N ILE A 112 -1.94 -21.57 -23.74
CA ILE A 112 -0.64 -21.40 -23.11
C ILE A 112 0.46 -21.68 -24.13
N LYS A 113 1.43 -20.78 -24.21
CA LYS A 113 2.66 -20.96 -24.98
C LYS A 113 3.80 -21.34 -24.06
N ILE A 114 4.64 -22.28 -24.50
CA ILE A 114 5.86 -22.63 -23.78
C ILE A 114 6.98 -21.70 -24.25
N ASP A 115 7.57 -20.98 -23.31
CA ASP A 115 8.70 -20.09 -23.53
C ASP A 115 9.71 -20.28 -22.40
N PRO A 116 10.83 -21.00 -22.62
CA PRO A 116 11.79 -21.32 -21.57
C PRO A 116 12.55 -20.09 -21.06
N SER A 117 12.39 -18.91 -21.70
CA SER A 117 13.03 -17.67 -21.27
C SER A 117 12.23 -16.89 -20.23
N VAL A 118 10.98 -17.30 -19.95
CA VAL A 118 10.11 -16.57 -19.01
C VAL A 118 10.10 -17.20 -17.62
N THR A 119 9.94 -16.35 -16.61
CA THR A 119 9.64 -16.80 -15.24
C THR A 119 8.12 -16.80 -15.07
N ALA A 120 7.52 -17.93 -14.68
CA ALA A 120 6.07 -18.01 -14.44
C ALA A 120 5.74 -17.99 -12.95
N LEU A 121 4.47 -17.69 -12.66
CA LEU A 121 3.91 -17.85 -11.32
C LEU A 121 3.95 -19.32 -10.90
N ASP A 122 4.36 -19.57 -9.66
CA ASP A 122 4.29 -20.91 -9.09
C ASP A 122 2.86 -21.22 -8.64
N PHE A 123 2.28 -22.30 -9.20
CA PHE A 123 0.94 -22.78 -8.88
C PHE A 123 0.95 -24.03 -7.97
N SER A 124 2.12 -24.47 -7.50
CA SER A 124 2.27 -25.70 -6.70
C SER A 124 1.41 -25.71 -5.44
N LYS A 125 1.17 -24.54 -4.84
CA LYS A 125 0.34 -24.34 -3.65
C LYS A 125 -1.03 -23.71 -3.93
N ALA A 126 -1.38 -23.46 -5.20
CA ALA A 126 -2.63 -22.79 -5.57
C ALA A 126 -3.88 -23.69 -5.54
N GLY A 127 -3.74 -24.96 -5.14
CA GLY A 127 -4.84 -25.93 -5.07
C GLY A 127 -6.03 -25.45 -4.23
N PRO A 128 -5.83 -25.09 -2.94
CA PRO A 128 -6.90 -24.57 -2.08
C PRO A 128 -7.61 -23.35 -2.67
N LEU A 129 -6.84 -22.40 -3.23
CA LEU A 129 -7.38 -21.23 -3.93
C LEU A 129 -8.35 -21.62 -5.06
N PHE A 130 -7.96 -22.58 -5.90
CA PHE A 130 -8.82 -23.06 -6.98
C PHE A 130 -10.04 -23.81 -6.47
N THR A 131 -9.93 -24.51 -5.33
CA THR A 131 -11.06 -25.18 -4.68
C THR A 131 -12.06 -24.17 -4.14
N ASP A 132 -11.60 -23.14 -3.45
CA ASP A 132 -12.47 -22.13 -2.84
C ASP A 132 -13.11 -21.19 -3.88
N SER A 133 -12.41 -20.95 -4.98
CA SER A 133 -12.95 -20.22 -6.15
C SER A 133 -13.79 -21.10 -7.09
N ALA A 134 -13.95 -22.40 -6.81
CA ALA A 134 -14.63 -23.34 -7.72
C ALA A 134 -16.12 -23.04 -7.94
N SER A 135 -16.79 -22.35 -7.03
CA SER A 135 -18.18 -21.92 -7.22
C SER A 135 -18.32 -20.54 -7.89
N ILE A 136 -17.22 -19.79 -8.04
CA ILE A 136 -17.19 -18.49 -8.71
C ILE A 136 -17.11 -18.72 -10.21
N THR A 137 -18.24 -18.56 -10.89
CA THR A 137 -18.38 -18.90 -12.32
C THR A 137 -17.81 -17.85 -13.27
N ASP A 138 -17.51 -16.66 -12.79
CA ASP A 138 -16.90 -15.53 -13.49
C ASP A 138 -15.49 -15.20 -12.97
N PHE A 139 -14.84 -16.18 -12.33
CA PHE A 139 -13.53 -16.01 -11.71
C PHE A 139 -12.47 -15.62 -12.74
N ASN A 140 -11.62 -14.66 -12.39
CA ASN A 140 -10.48 -14.22 -13.19
C ASN A 140 -9.25 -14.09 -12.29
N LEU A 141 -8.13 -14.66 -12.75
CA LEU A 141 -6.81 -14.46 -12.19
C LEU A 141 -5.91 -13.91 -13.30
N THR A 142 -5.25 -12.79 -13.04
CA THR A 142 -4.30 -12.19 -13.98
C THR A 142 -2.98 -11.90 -13.29
N VAL A 143 -1.88 -12.27 -13.94
CA VAL A 143 -0.51 -12.04 -13.50
C VAL A 143 0.12 -11.00 -14.43
N ASN A 144 0.73 -9.98 -13.86
CA ASN A 144 1.49 -8.99 -14.62
C ASN A 144 2.68 -8.49 -13.77
N GLY A 145 3.89 -8.90 -14.15
CA GLY A 145 5.10 -8.54 -13.40
C GLY A 145 5.11 -9.17 -12.01
N ASP A 146 5.07 -8.35 -10.96
CA ASP A 146 5.02 -8.80 -9.56
C ASP A 146 3.59 -8.83 -8.98
N THR A 147 2.58 -8.53 -9.80
CA THR A 147 1.20 -8.34 -9.35
C THR A 147 0.29 -9.47 -9.81
N VAL A 148 -0.47 -10.03 -8.88
CA VAL A 148 -1.53 -11.03 -9.12
C VAL A 148 -2.87 -10.41 -8.77
N THR A 149 -3.75 -10.27 -9.75
CA THR A 149 -5.12 -9.74 -9.55
C THR A 149 -6.13 -10.87 -9.59
N LEU A 150 -6.99 -10.93 -8.58
CA LEU A 150 -8.12 -11.86 -8.49
C LEU A 150 -9.42 -11.09 -8.64
N ALA A 151 -10.33 -11.54 -9.49
CA ALA A 151 -11.62 -10.92 -9.72
C ALA A 151 -12.72 -11.97 -9.94
N GLY A 152 -13.97 -11.55 -9.83
CA GLY A 152 -15.14 -12.42 -9.97
C GLY A 152 -16.15 -12.18 -8.86
N THR A 153 -17.20 -13.00 -8.87
CA THR A 153 -18.37 -12.83 -8.01
C THR A 153 -18.47 -13.93 -6.97
N ALA A 154 -18.03 -13.64 -5.75
CA ALA A 154 -18.15 -14.53 -4.60
C ALA A 154 -19.61 -14.63 -4.11
N ALA A 155 -20.00 -15.80 -3.61
CA ALA A 155 -21.33 -16.04 -3.06
C ALA A 155 -21.52 -15.41 -1.67
N SER A 156 -20.42 -15.21 -0.92
CA SER A 156 -20.43 -14.61 0.41
C SER A 156 -19.15 -13.83 0.70
N ALA A 157 -19.19 -12.97 1.71
CA ALA A 157 -18.00 -12.27 2.20
C ALA A 157 -16.96 -13.24 2.78
N ASP A 158 -17.39 -14.31 3.45
CA ASP A 158 -16.48 -15.32 4.00
C ASP A 158 -15.73 -16.06 2.90
N GLN A 159 -16.40 -16.37 1.78
CA GLN A 159 -15.76 -16.98 0.62
C GLN A 159 -14.69 -16.04 0.02
N LYS A 160 -15.04 -14.75 -0.15
CA LYS A 160 -14.08 -13.74 -0.62
C LYS A 160 -12.86 -13.65 0.30
N ASN A 161 -13.08 -13.58 1.62
CA ASN A 161 -12.00 -13.48 2.60
C ASN A 161 -11.10 -14.72 2.61
N SER A 162 -11.66 -15.91 2.44
CA SER A 162 -10.89 -17.16 2.37
C SER A 162 -9.98 -17.17 1.14
N ILE A 163 -10.52 -16.78 -0.03
CA ILE A 163 -9.75 -16.71 -1.29
C ILE A 163 -8.62 -15.68 -1.20
N ASP A 164 -8.87 -14.51 -0.58
CA ASP A 164 -7.86 -13.47 -0.39
C ASP A 164 -6.71 -13.92 0.54
N GLN A 165 -7.05 -14.59 1.65
CA GLN A 165 -6.06 -15.14 2.58
C GLN A 165 -5.21 -16.24 1.94
N GLU A 166 -5.84 -17.18 1.22
CA GLU A 166 -5.14 -18.26 0.52
C GLU A 166 -4.22 -17.71 -0.58
N ALA A 167 -4.65 -16.69 -1.32
CA ALA A 167 -3.84 -16.04 -2.34
C ALA A 167 -2.62 -15.33 -1.75
N THR A 168 -2.84 -14.56 -0.68
CA THR A 168 -1.78 -13.85 0.04
C THR A 168 -0.80 -14.83 0.68
N HIS A 169 -1.28 -15.97 1.18
CA HIS A 169 -0.42 -17.02 1.73
C HIS A 169 0.40 -17.72 0.63
N THR A 170 -0.26 -18.09 -0.48
CA THR A 170 0.34 -18.80 -1.61
C THR A 170 1.42 -17.96 -2.29
N TRP A 171 1.19 -16.66 -2.44
CA TRP A 171 2.07 -15.72 -3.13
C TRP A 171 2.51 -14.55 -2.25
N SER A 172 2.93 -14.86 -1.03
CA SER A 172 3.38 -13.88 -0.03
C SER A 172 4.52 -12.96 -0.47
N ASN A 173 5.25 -13.32 -1.54
CA ASN A 173 6.32 -12.52 -2.14
C ASN A 173 5.86 -11.64 -3.32
N LEU A 174 4.55 -11.58 -3.60
CA LEU A 174 3.95 -10.83 -4.72
C LEU A 174 2.87 -9.86 -4.23
N ASN A 175 2.53 -8.89 -5.08
CA ASN A 175 1.44 -7.95 -4.83
C ASN A 175 0.11 -8.60 -5.22
N VAL A 176 -0.62 -9.15 -4.25
CA VAL A 176 -1.96 -9.72 -4.48
C VAL A 176 -3.01 -8.60 -4.40
N VAL A 177 -3.81 -8.46 -5.46
CA VAL A 177 -4.86 -7.44 -5.59
C VAL A 177 -6.22 -8.14 -5.66
N ASP A 178 -7.03 -7.97 -4.62
CA ASP A 178 -8.40 -8.48 -4.56
C ASP A 178 -9.40 -7.52 -5.23
N ARG A 179 -10.10 -8.02 -6.25
CA ARG A 179 -11.22 -7.38 -6.95
C ARG A 179 -12.46 -8.28 -7.00
N LEU A 180 -12.59 -9.21 -6.06
CA LEU A 180 -13.78 -10.03 -5.90
C LEU A 180 -14.94 -9.17 -5.37
N VAL A 181 -16.11 -9.34 -5.97
CA VAL A 181 -17.37 -8.73 -5.53
C VAL A 181 -18.26 -9.78 -4.88
N VAL A 182 -19.07 -9.40 -3.89
CA VAL A 182 -20.00 -10.33 -3.25
C VAL A 182 -21.39 -10.17 -3.87
N ASN A 183 -21.93 -11.24 -4.47
CA ASN A 183 -23.31 -11.26 -4.96
C ASN A 183 -24.25 -11.59 -3.80
N ALA A 184 -24.52 -10.59 -2.98
CA ALA A 184 -25.57 -10.67 -1.98
C ALA A 184 -26.93 -10.47 -2.67
N PRO A 185 -27.95 -11.32 -2.40
CA PRO A 185 -29.32 -11.00 -2.74
C PRO A 185 -29.69 -9.61 -2.18
N PRO A 186 -30.51 -8.82 -2.89
CA PRO A 186 -31.00 -7.56 -2.35
C PRO A 186 -31.66 -7.82 -0.98
N PRO A 187 -31.28 -7.09 0.09
CA PRO A 187 -31.86 -7.34 1.41
C PRO A 187 -33.38 -7.10 1.37
N PRO A 188 -34.17 -7.88 2.13
CA PRO A 188 -35.61 -7.64 2.25
C PRO A 188 -35.87 -6.19 2.67
N PRO A 189 -36.91 -5.52 2.13
CA PRO A 189 -37.24 -4.15 2.52
C PRO A 189 -37.45 -4.04 4.03
N GLY A 190 -36.58 -3.27 4.72
CA GLY A 190 -36.66 -3.03 6.16
C GLY A 190 -35.65 -3.80 7.02
N ALA A 191 -34.81 -4.65 6.44
CA ALA A 191 -33.66 -5.20 7.17
C ALA A 191 -32.61 -4.10 7.41
N PRO A 192 -32.04 -3.98 8.63
CA PRO A 192 -30.85 -3.16 8.83
C PRO A 192 -29.77 -3.63 7.87
N PRO A 193 -28.94 -2.72 7.30
CA PRO A 193 -27.83 -3.13 6.45
C PRO A 193 -26.97 -4.18 7.19
N PRO A 194 -26.50 -5.22 6.49
CA PRO A 194 -25.60 -6.20 7.10
C PRO A 194 -24.40 -5.45 7.71
N PRO A 195 -23.89 -5.90 8.88
CA PRO A 195 -22.69 -5.31 9.45
C PRO A 195 -21.57 -5.38 8.41
N PRO A 196 -20.75 -4.32 8.26
CA PRO A 196 -19.61 -4.35 7.35
C PRO A 196 -18.75 -5.59 7.68
N PRO A 197 -18.12 -6.23 6.68
CA PRO A 197 -17.17 -7.30 6.93
C PRO A 197 -16.17 -6.84 8.01
N PRO A 198 -15.72 -7.74 8.91
CA PRO A 198 -14.67 -7.36 9.86
C PRO A 198 -13.49 -6.83 9.05
N ALA A 199 -13.18 -5.54 9.24
CA ALA A 199 -12.04 -4.92 8.59
C ALA A 199 -10.80 -5.76 8.91
N ASN A 200 -9.94 -6.02 7.92
CA ASN A 200 -8.63 -6.58 8.19
C ASN A 200 -8.00 -5.70 9.28
N PRO A 201 -7.62 -6.26 10.46
CA PRO A 201 -7.10 -5.47 11.57
C PRO A 201 -5.90 -4.61 11.18
N CYS A 202 -5.20 -5.01 10.11
CA CYS A 202 -4.02 -4.33 9.61
C CYS A 202 -4.30 -3.18 8.64
N ASP A 203 -5.46 -3.15 7.97
CA ASP A 203 -5.81 -2.07 7.01
C ASP A 203 -5.95 -0.71 7.72
N ASN A 204 -6.27 -0.73 9.01
CA ASN A 204 -6.43 0.47 9.84
C ASN A 204 -5.41 0.54 10.98
N LEU A 205 -4.27 -0.14 10.85
CA LEU A 205 -3.27 -0.25 11.93
C LEU A 205 -2.78 1.12 12.41
N GLN A 206 -2.54 2.06 11.50
CA GLN A 206 -2.16 3.44 11.87
C GLN A 206 -3.22 4.11 12.75
N ALA A 207 -4.50 3.99 12.38
CA ALA A 207 -5.60 4.58 13.15
C ALA A 207 -5.71 3.91 14.53
N ALA A 208 -5.47 2.59 14.61
CA ALA A 208 -5.48 1.85 15.86
C ALA A 208 -4.32 2.24 16.79
N ILE A 209 -3.13 2.53 16.26
CA ILE A 209 -1.99 3.06 17.03
C ILE A 209 -2.28 4.48 17.51
N ASN A 210 -2.84 5.33 16.65
CA ASN A 210 -3.24 6.70 17.02
C ASN A 210 -4.30 6.71 18.13
N ALA A 211 -5.22 5.75 18.12
CA ALA A 211 -6.24 5.62 19.17
C ALA A 211 -5.66 5.23 20.54
N VAL A 212 -4.57 4.44 20.57
CA VAL A 212 -3.87 4.07 21.81
C VAL A 212 -3.00 5.21 22.31
N THR A 213 -2.28 5.87 21.41
CA THR A 213 -1.33 6.93 21.74
C THR A 213 -2.01 8.27 22.00
N GLY A 214 -3.23 8.48 21.50
CA GLY A 214 -3.93 9.76 21.58
C GLY A 214 -3.28 10.88 20.77
N GLY A 215 -2.27 10.56 19.94
CA GLY A 215 -1.43 11.51 19.24
C GLY A 215 0.07 11.16 19.35
N PRO A 216 0.98 12.09 19.03
CA PRO A 216 2.42 11.88 19.18
C PRO A 216 2.80 11.56 20.63
N VAL A 217 3.72 10.61 20.83
CA VAL A 217 4.24 10.25 22.15
C VAL A 217 5.15 11.38 22.64
N THR A 218 4.76 12.08 23.70
CA THR A 218 5.54 13.19 24.27
C THR A 218 6.37 12.72 25.46
N PHE A 219 7.63 13.14 25.54
CA PHE A 219 8.51 12.80 26.65
C PHE A 219 8.64 13.95 27.64
N ALA A 220 8.89 13.61 28.91
CA ALA A 220 9.27 14.58 29.93
C ALA A 220 10.57 15.32 29.54
N ALA A 221 10.85 16.45 30.21
CA ALA A 221 11.92 17.37 29.84
C ALA A 221 13.34 16.78 29.93
N ASP A 222 13.54 15.73 30.73
CA ASP A 222 14.77 14.94 30.81
C ASP A 222 14.98 14.05 29.57
N GLY A 223 13.91 13.74 28.83
CA GLY A 223 13.93 13.35 27.43
C GLY A 223 14.42 11.94 27.13
N VAL A 224 14.57 11.08 28.15
CA VAL A 224 15.08 9.70 28.01
C VAL A 224 14.45 8.68 28.96
N SER A 225 13.42 9.06 29.72
CA SER A 225 12.76 8.17 30.67
C SER A 225 11.32 7.90 30.22
N LEU A 226 10.94 6.62 30.11
CA LEU A 226 9.56 6.21 29.94
C LEU A 226 8.86 6.23 31.30
N THR A 227 7.68 6.85 31.38
CA THR A 227 6.83 6.74 32.57
C THR A 227 6.06 5.41 32.53
N PRO A 228 5.54 4.91 33.67
CA PRO A 228 4.71 3.72 33.67
C PRO A 228 3.46 3.82 32.77
N ALA A 229 2.96 5.03 32.54
CA ALA A 229 1.86 5.26 31.60
C ALA A 229 2.33 5.08 30.14
N ASP A 230 3.54 5.54 29.81
CA ASP A 230 4.15 5.34 28.50
C ASP A 230 4.42 3.85 28.25
N ASP A 231 4.89 3.11 29.27
CA ASP A 231 5.11 1.66 29.17
C ASP A 231 3.82 0.91 28.82
N GLN A 232 2.72 1.21 29.51
CA GLN A 232 1.42 0.56 29.25
C GLN A 232 0.90 0.91 27.85
N MET A 233 1.05 2.16 27.43
CA MET A 233 0.66 2.62 26.11
C MET A 233 1.50 1.95 25.01
N LEU A 234 2.82 1.96 25.14
CA LEU A 234 3.74 1.36 24.17
C LEU A 234 3.60 -0.17 24.12
N SER A 235 3.22 -0.82 25.23
CA SER A 235 2.90 -2.26 25.24
C SER A 235 1.68 -2.56 24.36
N GLN A 236 0.63 -1.74 24.44
CA GLN A 236 -0.55 -1.89 23.57
C GLN A 236 -0.21 -1.60 22.10
N VAL A 237 0.69 -0.64 21.83
CA VAL A 237 1.20 -0.41 20.47
C VAL A 237 1.98 -1.63 19.97
N ALA A 238 2.83 -2.23 20.80
CA ALA A 238 3.57 -3.44 20.45
C ALA A 238 2.63 -4.61 20.13
N ASP A 239 1.56 -4.81 20.90
CA ASP A 239 0.56 -5.85 20.63
C ASP A 239 -0.15 -5.65 19.29
N LYS A 240 -0.47 -4.41 18.93
CA LYS A 240 -1.05 -4.07 17.61
C LYS A 240 -0.08 -4.33 16.47
N LEU A 241 1.19 -3.93 16.62
CA LEU A 241 2.22 -4.16 15.61
C LEU A 241 2.49 -5.66 15.42
N LYS A 242 2.53 -6.45 16.50
CA LYS A 242 2.69 -7.92 16.43
C LYS A 242 1.53 -8.63 15.75
N ALA A 243 0.30 -8.10 15.89
CA ALA A 243 -0.86 -8.64 15.21
C ALA A 243 -0.80 -8.47 13.67
N CYS A 244 0.12 -7.63 13.17
CA CYS A 244 0.30 -7.31 11.76
C CYS A 244 1.75 -7.55 11.33
N PRO A 245 2.18 -8.81 11.16
CA PRO A 245 3.58 -9.15 10.95
C PRO A 245 4.15 -8.61 9.64
N ASN A 246 3.35 -8.27 8.63
CA ASN A 246 3.86 -7.69 7.38
C ASN A 246 3.95 -6.16 7.42
N ALA A 247 3.50 -5.51 8.48
CA ALA A 247 3.50 -4.06 8.59
C ALA A 247 4.89 -3.53 8.98
N HIS A 248 5.39 -2.57 8.22
CA HIS A 248 6.59 -1.82 8.57
C HIS A 248 6.21 -0.53 9.28
N SER A 249 6.99 -0.11 10.26
CA SER A 249 6.76 1.13 11.00
C SER A 249 8.02 1.98 11.07
N THR A 250 7.84 3.28 10.94
CA THR A 250 8.87 4.29 11.05
C THR A 250 8.67 5.06 12.37
N ILE A 251 9.71 5.13 13.17
CA ILE A 251 9.75 5.82 14.45
C ILE A 251 10.51 7.14 14.25
N ASN A 252 9.78 8.23 14.24
CA ASN A 252 10.28 9.57 13.95
C ASN A 252 10.41 10.37 15.25
N GLY A 253 11.63 10.72 15.64
CA GLY A 253 11.89 11.57 16.79
C GLY A 253 11.99 13.04 16.41
N TYR A 254 11.48 13.92 17.29
CA TYR A 254 11.56 15.37 17.15
C TYR A 254 12.01 16.05 18.46
N THR A 255 12.55 17.25 18.30
CA THR A 255 12.93 18.15 19.40
C THR A 255 12.18 19.48 19.29
N ASP A 256 12.31 20.31 20.32
CA ASP A 256 12.03 21.75 20.17
C ASP A 256 13.20 22.46 19.47
N ASN A 257 13.09 23.77 19.28
CA ASN A 257 14.11 24.59 18.61
C ASN A 257 15.29 25.01 19.52
N THR A 258 15.38 24.49 20.74
CA THR A 258 16.49 24.83 21.65
C THR A 258 17.74 24.07 21.23
N GLY A 259 18.86 24.78 21.07
CA GLY A 259 20.13 24.18 20.66
C GLY A 259 20.31 24.09 19.13
N THR A 260 21.47 23.59 18.73
CA THR A 260 21.84 23.49 17.31
C THR A 260 21.33 22.20 16.68
N GLU A 261 21.17 22.18 15.36
CA GLU A 261 20.81 20.97 14.60
C GLU A 261 21.74 19.78 14.91
N GLY A 262 23.05 20.02 15.03
CA GLY A 262 24.04 18.99 15.41
C GLY A 262 23.83 18.38 16.80
N ILE A 263 23.00 18.98 17.66
CA ILE A 263 22.56 18.44 18.95
C ILE A 263 21.19 17.80 18.82
N ASN A 264 20.27 18.48 18.12
CA ASN A 264 18.87 18.06 18.01
C ASN A 264 18.67 16.78 17.18
N ILE A 265 19.46 16.59 16.12
CA ILE A 265 19.39 15.35 15.30
C ILE A 265 19.81 14.11 16.12
N PRO A 266 20.97 14.09 16.80
CA PRO A 266 21.31 12.99 17.70
C PRO A 266 20.28 12.76 18.82
N LEU A 267 19.80 13.84 19.46
CA LEU A 267 18.85 13.74 20.57
C LEU A 267 17.51 13.15 20.13
N SER A 268 16.96 13.62 19.01
CA SER A 268 15.74 13.05 18.44
C SER A 268 15.92 11.58 18.02
N SER A 269 17.07 11.23 17.43
CA SER A 269 17.37 9.85 17.07
C SER A 269 17.47 8.95 18.30
N GLN A 270 18.06 9.43 19.40
CA GLN A 270 18.17 8.67 20.64
C GLN A 270 16.78 8.38 21.23
N ARG A 271 15.88 9.35 21.23
CA ARG A 271 14.48 9.18 21.67
C ARG A 271 13.73 8.15 20.83
N ALA A 272 13.86 8.25 19.51
CA ALA A 272 13.21 7.33 18.59
C ALA A 272 13.77 5.89 18.74
N ASN A 273 15.08 5.75 18.97
CA ASN A 273 15.69 4.44 19.25
C ASN A 273 15.17 3.84 20.56
N MET A 274 15.02 4.63 21.62
CA MET A 274 14.48 4.13 22.88
C MET A 274 13.06 3.53 22.72
N VAL A 275 12.20 4.19 21.95
CA VAL A 275 10.87 3.65 21.61
C VAL A 275 11.00 2.37 20.78
N ALA A 276 11.87 2.35 19.78
CA ALA A 276 12.09 1.16 18.96
C ALA A 276 12.61 -0.03 19.79
N ASP A 277 13.58 0.20 20.67
CA ASP A 277 14.15 -0.81 21.55
C ASP A 277 13.09 -1.35 22.52
N PHE A 278 12.22 -0.47 23.04
CA PHE A 278 11.08 -0.88 23.86
C PHE A 278 10.13 -1.81 23.06
N LEU A 279 9.76 -1.43 21.84
CA LEU A 279 8.87 -2.24 20.99
C LEU A 279 9.50 -3.60 20.66
N VAL A 280 10.82 -3.63 20.41
CA VAL A 280 11.57 -4.87 20.17
C VAL A 280 11.59 -5.76 21.41
N ALA A 281 11.84 -5.18 22.59
CA ALA A 281 11.76 -5.92 23.86
C ALA A 281 10.37 -6.53 24.10
N HIS A 282 9.32 -5.94 23.53
CA HIS A 282 7.94 -6.44 23.59
C HIS A 282 7.53 -7.33 22.42
N GLY A 283 8.49 -7.75 21.59
CA GLY A 283 8.34 -8.78 20.57
C GLY A 283 8.06 -8.26 19.15
N VAL A 284 8.19 -6.96 18.89
CA VAL A 284 8.15 -6.43 17.51
C VAL A 284 9.49 -6.73 16.82
N ALA A 285 9.45 -7.25 15.59
CA ALA A 285 10.67 -7.56 14.85
C ALA A 285 11.46 -6.26 14.54
N ARG A 286 12.77 -6.24 14.86
CA ARG A 286 13.63 -5.07 14.63
C ARG A 286 13.66 -4.65 13.16
N ASP A 287 13.61 -5.62 12.25
CA ASP A 287 13.63 -5.40 10.80
C ASP A 287 12.36 -4.71 10.27
N HIS A 288 11.29 -4.69 11.06
CA HIS A 288 10.04 -4.00 10.71
C HIS A 288 10.01 -2.56 11.24
N LEU A 289 11.07 -2.13 11.94
CA LEU A 289 11.18 -0.80 12.52
C LEU A 289 12.29 0.00 11.82
N VAL A 290 11.95 1.18 11.32
CA VAL A 290 12.91 2.17 10.84
C VAL A 290 12.95 3.32 11.83
N VAL A 291 14.13 3.85 12.16
CA VAL A 291 14.28 4.93 13.13
C VAL A 291 14.88 6.16 12.46
N HIS A 292 14.26 7.33 12.67
CA HIS A 292 14.75 8.61 12.19
C HIS A 292 14.76 9.66 13.29
N GLY A 293 15.90 10.35 13.45
CA GLY A 293 15.99 11.59 14.21
C GLY A 293 15.83 12.79 13.29
N LEU A 294 14.73 13.53 13.45
CA LEU A 294 14.37 14.66 12.58
C LEU A 294 14.71 16.02 13.21
N GLY A 295 15.21 16.02 14.45
CA GLY A 295 15.59 17.24 15.15
C GLY A 295 14.40 18.18 15.34
N SER A 296 14.62 19.47 15.13
CA SER A 296 13.60 20.50 15.38
C SER A 296 12.71 20.81 14.18
N ILE A 297 12.77 20.00 13.12
CA ILE A 297 11.95 20.23 11.92
C ILE A 297 10.49 19.88 12.21
N ASN A 298 9.57 20.44 11.42
CA ASN A 298 8.12 20.17 11.51
C ASN A 298 7.56 20.34 12.94
N PRO A 299 7.63 21.54 13.53
CA PRO A 299 7.02 21.81 14.82
C PRO A 299 5.49 21.71 14.72
N VAL A 300 4.88 21.09 15.72
CA VAL A 300 3.41 20.94 15.85
C VAL A 300 2.79 22.02 16.74
N ALA A 301 3.63 22.78 17.44
CA ALA A 301 3.24 23.94 18.25
C ALA A 301 4.32 25.04 18.20
N SER A 302 3.97 26.26 18.61
CA SER A 302 4.95 27.36 18.71
C SER A 302 6.08 26.99 19.67
N ASN A 303 7.33 27.28 19.30
CA ASN A 303 8.48 27.10 20.18
C ASN A 303 8.67 28.27 21.17
N ASP A 304 7.86 29.31 21.08
CA ASP A 304 7.99 30.50 21.91
C ASP A 304 7.52 30.24 23.35
N THR A 305 6.60 29.28 23.53
CA THR A 305 6.05 28.92 24.84
C THR A 305 6.67 27.60 25.36
N PRO A 306 6.86 27.47 26.69
CA PRO A 306 7.29 26.20 27.29
C PRO A 306 6.40 25.01 26.90
N ASP A 307 5.09 25.23 26.88
CA ASP A 307 4.10 24.20 26.52
C ASP A 307 4.22 23.77 25.05
N GLY A 308 4.43 24.71 24.14
CA GLY A 308 4.60 24.38 22.73
C GLY A 308 5.93 23.67 22.45
N ARG A 309 7.01 24.04 23.15
CA ARG A 309 8.27 23.28 23.13
C ARG A 309 8.08 21.85 23.65
N ALA A 310 7.32 21.68 24.73
CA ALA A 310 7.00 20.35 25.25
C ALA A 310 6.25 19.48 24.22
N LYS A 311 5.30 20.05 23.49
CA LYS A 311 4.59 19.35 22.40
C LYS A 311 5.50 18.99 21.22
N ASN A 312 6.52 19.81 20.93
CA ASN A 312 7.46 19.53 19.84
C ASN A 312 8.47 18.42 20.19
N ARG A 313 8.78 18.22 21.47
CA ARG A 313 9.60 17.10 21.97
C ARG A 313 8.80 15.79 21.98
N ARG A 314 8.64 15.18 20.81
CA ARG A 314 7.77 14.02 20.60
C ARG A 314 8.42 12.93 19.75
N VAL A 315 7.84 11.73 19.80
CA VAL A 315 8.08 10.64 18.86
C VAL A 315 6.76 10.26 18.19
N GLU A 316 6.82 10.06 16.88
CA GLU A 316 5.69 9.60 16.07
C GLU A 316 5.98 8.20 15.55
N ILE A 317 4.95 7.36 15.54
CA ILE A 317 4.99 6.00 15.00
C ILE A 317 4.12 6.00 13.74
N VAL A 318 4.74 5.76 12.59
CA VAL A 318 4.09 5.79 11.29
C VAL A 318 4.18 4.41 10.63
N VAL A 319 3.05 3.78 10.38
CA VAL A 319 2.91 2.50 9.68
C VAL A 319 2.88 2.74 8.18
N GLY A 320 3.63 1.93 7.43
CA GLY A 320 3.69 1.92 5.96
C GLY A 320 2.87 0.82 5.32
#